data_AF-A0A183EL35-F1
#
_entry.id   AF-A0A183EL35-F1
#
_cell.length_a   1.000
_cell.length_b   1.000
_cell.length_c   1.000
_cell.angle_alpha   90.00
_cell.angle_beta   90.00
_cell.angle_gamma   90.00
#
_symmetry.space_group_name_H-M   'P 1'
#
loop_
_entity.id
_entity.type
_entity.pdbx_description
1 polymer ?
#
loop_
_entity_poly.entity_id
_entity_poly.type
_entity_poly.pdbx_seq_one_letter_code
_entity_poly.pdbx_strand_id
1 'polypeptide(L)'
;MEHLLQHITDKTTVLEMLTKTFQELPNPVHVDFTEQKLRVIIWYDYAGHFTNKVYVFSSVDDMNDEISAECTRLKPTPNALSHIAHLRFSECFDVTDEKVIEDGAEGVSLCVMLSNLQRSSVGCLDRANLSHLNSED
;
A
#
# COMPACT_ATOMS: atom_id res chain seq x y z
N MET A 1 -19.78 10.91 4.77
CA MET A 1 -18.55 10.11 4.83
C MET A 1 -17.42 10.98 4.35
N GLU A 2 -16.48 11.32 5.23
CA GLU A 2 -15.27 12.06 4.85
C GLU A 2 -14.25 11.03 4.35
N HIS A 3 -14.22 10.81 3.03
CA HIS A 3 -13.11 10.10 2.42
C HIS A 3 -11.91 11.06 2.42
N LEU A 4 -10.91 10.77 3.23
CA LEU A 4 -9.65 11.50 3.21
C LEU A 4 -8.84 11.04 1.99
N LEU A 5 -8.96 11.84 0.93
CA LEU A 5 -8.30 11.62 -0.34
C LEU A 5 -6.91 12.24 -0.30
N GLN A 6 -5.88 11.43 -0.08
CA GLN A 6 -4.50 11.89 -0.26
C GLN A 6 -3.99 11.47 -1.63
N HIS A 7 -3.88 12.45 -2.52
CA HIS A 7 -3.16 12.26 -3.77
C HIS A 7 -1.68 12.02 -3.47
N ILE A 8 -1.20 10.80 -3.71
CA ILE A 8 0.23 10.50 -3.73
C ILE A 8 0.80 11.21 -4.96
N THR A 9 1.24 12.45 -4.74
CA THR A 9 1.80 13.30 -5.80
C THR A 9 3.32 13.19 -5.87
N ASP A 10 3.93 12.30 -5.08
CA ASP A 10 5.34 11.95 -5.27
C ASP A 10 5.47 11.01 -6.47
N LYS A 11 5.32 11.62 -7.64
CA LYS A 11 5.51 11.04 -8.97
C LYS A 11 6.91 10.45 -9.16
N THR A 12 7.82 10.56 -8.20
CA THR A 12 9.20 10.10 -8.31
C THR A 12 9.37 8.72 -7.70
N THR A 13 8.77 8.47 -6.52
CA THR A 13 8.99 7.24 -5.74
C THR A 13 8.36 6.00 -6.38
N VAL A 14 7.18 6.15 -6.99
CA VAL A 14 6.48 5.06 -7.69
C VAL A 14 7.06 4.81 -9.09
N LEU A 15 7.67 5.85 -9.68
CA LEU A 15 8.00 5.94 -11.11
C LEU A 15 9.34 5.32 -11.48
N GLU A 16 10.31 5.28 -10.55
CA GLU A 16 11.60 4.63 -10.77
C GLU A 16 11.58 3.11 -10.53
N MET A 17 10.57 2.61 -9.79
CA MET A 17 10.61 1.26 -9.19
C MET A 17 10.20 0.11 -10.13
N LEU A 18 9.24 0.32 -11.03
CA LEU A 18 8.74 -0.77 -11.90
C LEU A 18 9.47 -0.88 -13.24
N THR A 19 10.29 0.11 -13.58
CA THR A 19 10.79 0.31 -14.94
C THR A 19 12.15 -0.29 -15.22
N LYS A 20 12.97 -0.59 -14.20
CA LYS A 20 14.39 -0.85 -14.48
C LYS A 20 14.76 -2.31 -14.74
N THR A 21 14.16 -3.29 -14.09
CA THR A 21 14.24 -4.70 -14.51
C THR A 21 13.34 -5.51 -13.59
N PHE A 22 12.45 -6.33 -14.14
CA PHE A 22 11.55 -7.27 -13.44
C PHE A 22 12.26 -8.36 -12.61
N GLN A 23 13.45 -8.08 -12.08
CA GLN A 23 14.31 -9.01 -11.37
C GLN A 23 14.22 -8.84 -9.84
N GLU A 24 13.84 -7.66 -9.34
CA GLU A 24 13.75 -7.39 -7.91
C GLU A 24 12.45 -6.65 -7.57
N LEU A 25 11.84 -7.06 -6.45
CA LEU A 25 10.70 -6.33 -5.88
C LEU A 25 11.21 -5.02 -5.27
N PRO A 26 10.44 -3.94 -5.40
CA PRO A 26 10.83 -2.68 -4.82
C PRO A 26 10.72 -2.68 -3.29
N ASN A 27 11.45 -1.76 -2.66
CA ASN A 27 11.34 -1.52 -1.22
C ASN A 27 9.92 -1.07 -0.85
N PRO A 28 9.45 -1.38 0.37
CA PRO A 28 8.18 -0.87 0.86
C PRO A 28 8.10 0.66 0.77
N VAL A 29 6.96 1.16 0.31
CA VAL A 29 6.66 2.60 0.18
C VAL A 29 5.83 3.03 1.37
N HIS A 30 6.20 4.15 1.99
CA HIS A 30 5.53 4.68 3.18
C HIS A 30 4.83 5.98 2.79
N VAL A 31 3.54 6.08 3.04
CA VAL A 31 2.69 7.23 2.72
C VAL A 31 2.10 7.77 4.00
N ASP A 32 2.48 9.00 4.36
CA ASP A 32 2.14 9.61 5.65
C ASP A 32 0.86 10.44 5.56
N PHE A 33 -0.14 10.05 6.36
CA PHE A 33 -1.41 10.73 6.58
C PHE A 33 -1.30 11.56 7.87
N THR A 34 -0.58 12.67 7.77
CA THR A 34 -0.20 13.52 8.93
C THR A 34 -1.38 14.02 9.75
N GLU A 35 -2.51 14.33 9.11
CA GLU A 35 -3.74 14.78 9.79
C GLU A 35 -4.32 13.70 10.71
N GLN A 36 -4.24 12.44 10.29
CA GLN A 36 -4.76 11.28 11.03
C GLN A 36 -3.70 10.66 11.95
N LYS A 37 -2.44 11.12 11.86
CA LYS A 37 -1.26 10.49 12.47
C LYS A 37 -1.11 9.01 12.11
N LEU A 38 -1.43 8.70 10.86
CA LEU A 38 -1.36 7.34 10.32
C LEU A 38 -0.37 7.27 9.16
N ARG A 39 0.19 6.09 8.93
CA ARG A 39 1.08 5.79 7.82
C ARG A 39 0.55 4.56 7.09
N VAL A 40 0.41 4.69 5.78
CA VAL A 40 0.15 3.55 4.91
C VAL A 40 1.48 2.97 4.44
N ILE A 41 1.68 1.69 4.70
CA ILE A 41 2.85 0.94 4.21
C ILE A 41 2.37 0.14 3.01
N ILE A 42 3.07 0.25 1.89
CA ILE A 42 2.77 -0.47 0.64
C ILE A 42 3.95 -1.37 0.33
N TRP A 43 3.74 -2.67 0.23
CA TRP A 43 4.80 -3.63 -0.12
C TRP A 43 4.32 -4.62 -1.17
N TYR A 44 5.27 -5.40 -1.67
CA TYR A 44 5.09 -6.20 -2.87
C TYR A 44 5.54 -7.62 -2.60
N ASP A 45 4.87 -8.58 -3.23
CA ASP A 45 5.29 -9.97 -3.26
C ASP A 45 5.15 -10.55 -4.67
N TYR A 46 5.95 -11.57 -4.97
CA TYR A 46 5.93 -12.23 -6.27
C TYR A 46 4.61 -12.99 -6.46
N ALA A 47 3.97 -12.76 -7.60
CA ALA A 47 2.83 -13.57 -8.02
C ALA A 47 3.30 -14.90 -8.64
N GLY A 48 3.92 -15.75 -7.84
CA GLY A 48 4.51 -17.02 -8.28
C GLY A 48 5.71 -16.81 -9.21
N HIS A 49 5.74 -17.53 -10.33
CA HIS A 49 6.83 -17.46 -11.32
C HIS A 49 6.59 -16.43 -12.45
N PHE A 50 5.51 -15.65 -12.37
CA PHE A 50 5.14 -14.70 -13.41
C PHE A 50 5.85 -13.36 -13.19
N THR A 51 6.71 -12.97 -14.13
CA THR A 51 7.40 -11.67 -14.09
C THR A 51 6.51 -10.49 -14.49
N ASN A 52 5.32 -10.76 -15.03
CA ASN A 52 4.37 -9.75 -15.47
C ASN A 52 3.22 -9.50 -14.47
N LYS A 53 3.32 -10.06 -13.26
CA LYS A 53 2.32 -9.96 -12.20
C LYS A 53 3.00 -9.75 -10.87
N VAL A 54 2.37 -8.97 -9.99
CA VAL A 54 2.87 -8.73 -8.63
C VAL A 54 1.68 -8.61 -7.68
N TYR A 55 1.80 -9.14 -6.48
CA TYR A 55 0.88 -8.82 -5.40
C TYR A 55 1.30 -7.51 -4.77
N VAL A 56 0.35 -6.60 -4.61
CA VAL A 56 0.53 -5.33 -3.90
C VAL A 56 -0.30 -5.39 -2.64
N PHE A 57 0.34 -5.08 -1.52
CA PHE A 57 -0.28 -5.06 -0.22
C PHE A 57 -0.27 -3.65 0.34
N SER A 58 -1.27 -3.31 1.12
CA SER A 58 -1.34 -2.08 1.91
C SER A 58 -1.81 -2.36 3.33
N SER A 59 -1.03 -1.95 4.33
CA SER A 59 -1.44 -1.87 5.74
C SER A 59 -1.38 -0.45 6.24
N VAL A 60 -2.10 -0.24 7.33
CA VAL A 60 -2.11 1.03 8.07
C VAL A 60 -1.39 0.81 9.39
N ASP A 61 -0.47 1.71 9.70
CA ASP A 61 0.28 1.76 10.96
C ASP A 61 0.22 3.19 11.54
N ASP A 62 0.61 3.35 12.80
CA ASP A 62 0.67 4.65 13.44
C ASP A 62 1.93 5.43 13.03
N MET A 63 1.80 6.75 12.80
CA MET A 63 2.95 7.64 12.74
C MET A 63 3.47 7.89 14.16
N ASN A 64 4.36 7.03 14.66
CA ASN A 64 5.13 7.35 15.85
C ASN A 64 6.28 8.31 15.48
N ASP A 65 6.31 9.49 16.12
CA ASP A 65 7.39 10.47 16.00
C ASP A 65 8.69 10.05 16.73
N GLU A 66 8.62 9.01 17.56
CA GLU A 66 9.77 8.49 18.30
C GLU A 66 10.36 7.27 17.59
N ILE A 67 11.26 7.52 16.65
CA ILE A 67 12.24 6.52 16.20
C ILE A 67 13.23 6.30 17.34
N SER A 68 12.78 5.60 18.37
CA SER A 68 13.68 4.84 19.23
C SER A 68 14.23 3.71 18.36
N ALA A 69 15.50 3.81 17.99
CA ALA A 69 16.23 2.83 17.19
C ALA A 69 16.37 1.43 17.84
N GLU A 70 15.55 1.11 18.86
CA GLU A 70 15.60 -0.13 19.61
C GLU A 70 14.22 -0.70 20.01
N CYS A 71 13.12 -0.33 19.33
CA CYS A 71 11.79 -0.86 19.67
C CYS A 71 11.26 -1.82 18.60
N THR A 72 11.13 -3.08 19.02
CA THR A 72 10.21 -4.10 18.49
C THR A 72 9.00 -3.44 17.82
N ARG A 73 8.69 -3.78 16.55
CA ARG A 73 7.49 -3.29 15.83
C ARG A 73 6.32 -3.22 16.82
N LEU A 74 6.00 -2.02 17.29
CA LEU A 74 4.90 -1.86 18.24
C LEU A 74 3.65 -2.27 17.49
N LYS A 75 2.81 -3.10 18.11
CA LYS A 75 1.57 -3.52 17.48
C LYS A 75 0.77 -2.27 17.07
N PRO A 76 0.16 -2.25 15.89
CA PRO A 76 -0.67 -1.13 15.45
C PRO A 76 -1.73 -0.80 16.52
N THR A 77 -1.95 0.48 16.77
CA THR A 77 -2.96 0.93 17.73
C THR A 77 -4.35 0.57 17.25
N PRO A 78 -5.36 0.56 18.13
CA PRO A 78 -6.76 0.38 17.73
C PRO A 78 -7.23 1.40 16.67
N ASN A 79 -6.60 2.59 16.60
CA ASN A 79 -6.90 3.59 15.58
C ASN A 79 -6.33 3.16 14.22
N ALA A 80 -5.07 2.71 14.14
CA ALA A 80 -4.52 2.18 12.91
C ALA A 80 -5.31 0.94 12.42
N LEU A 81 -5.65 0.04 13.36
CA LEU A 81 -6.45 -1.16 13.09
C LEU A 81 -7.89 -0.88 12.67
N SER A 82 -8.42 0.32 12.90
CA SER A 82 -9.77 0.68 12.46
C SER A 82 -9.81 1.30 11.06
N HIS A 83 -8.65 1.42 10.40
CA HIS A 83 -8.53 1.98 9.06
C HIS A 83 -8.02 0.95 8.06
N ILE A 84 -8.38 1.15 6.80
CA ILE A 84 -7.94 0.33 5.68
C ILE A 84 -7.52 1.25 4.52
N ALA A 85 -6.47 0.85 3.80
CA ALA A 85 -5.86 1.67 2.78
C ALA A 85 -6.11 1.09 1.38
N HIS A 86 -7.04 1.71 0.65
CA HIS A 86 -7.36 1.33 -0.73
C HIS A 86 -6.36 1.95 -1.70
N LEU A 87 -5.82 1.12 -2.60
CA LEU A 87 -4.86 1.55 -3.60
C LEU A 87 -5.54 1.66 -4.96
N ARG A 88 -5.36 2.79 -5.64
CA ARG A 88 -5.83 3.00 -7.01
C ARG A 88 -4.64 3.02 -7.96
N PHE A 89 -4.73 2.23 -9.01
CA PHE A 89 -3.69 2.09 -10.01
C PHE A 89 -4.11 2.69 -11.35
N SER A 90 -3.12 3.00 -12.17
CA SER A 90 -3.33 3.51 -13.53
C SER A 90 -4.09 2.50 -14.40
N GLU A 91 -4.93 3.02 -15.30
CA GLU A 91 -5.78 2.22 -16.19
C GLU A 91 -5.02 1.33 -17.18
N CYS A 92 -3.70 1.51 -17.30
CA CYS A 92 -2.86 0.62 -18.13
C CYS A 92 -2.56 -0.74 -17.48
N PHE A 93 -2.91 -0.94 -16.21
CA PHE A 93 -2.75 -2.21 -15.49
C PHE A 93 -4.11 -2.88 -15.24
N ASP A 94 -4.11 -4.21 -15.29
CA ASP A 94 -5.28 -4.99 -14.86
C ASP A 94 -5.11 -5.31 -13.37
N VAL A 95 -6.10 -4.94 -12.56
CA VAL A 95 -6.12 -5.11 -11.10
C VAL A 95 -7.23 -6.11 -10.74
N THR A 96 -6.93 -7.08 -9.88
CA THR A 96 -7.98 -7.95 -9.32
C THR A 96 -8.83 -7.24 -8.28
N ASP A 97 -9.97 -7.83 -7.93
CA ASP A 97 -10.72 -7.43 -6.75
C ASP A 97 -9.83 -7.43 -5.48
N GLU A 98 -10.10 -6.47 -4.61
CA GLU A 98 -9.42 -6.31 -3.33
C GLU A 98 -9.70 -7.51 -2.41
N LYS A 99 -8.64 -8.00 -1.77
CA LYS A 99 -8.73 -9.07 -0.77
C LYS A 99 -8.24 -8.56 0.57
N VAL A 100 -9.08 -8.68 1.60
CA VAL A 100 -8.69 -8.40 2.97
C VAL A 100 -7.89 -9.59 3.50
N ILE A 101 -6.70 -9.32 4.04
CA ILE A 101 -5.84 -10.28 4.70
C ILE A 101 -5.66 -9.82 6.14
N GLU A 102 -6.06 -10.68 7.07
CA GLU A 102 -5.92 -10.43 8.50
C GLU A 102 -4.75 -11.23 9.05
N ASP A 103 -3.76 -10.55 9.59
CA ASP A 103 -2.67 -11.16 10.35
C ASP A 103 -2.79 -10.74 11.82
N GLY A 104 -2.93 -11.71 12.73
CA GLY A 104 -3.08 -11.44 14.17
C GLY A 104 -1.88 -10.74 14.84
N ALA A 105 -0.73 -10.67 14.16
CA ALA A 105 0.45 -9.95 14.59
C ALA A 105 0.65 -8.61 13.86
N GLU A 106 0.30 -8.53 12.57
CA GLU A 106 0.58 -7.35 11.71
C GLU A 106 -0.66 -6.50 11.37
N GLY A 107 -1.86 -6.94 11.74
CA GLY A 107 -3.11 -6.20 11.53
C GLY A 107 -3.83 -6.57 10.23
N VAL A 108 -4.67 -5.66 9.73
CA VAL A 108 -5.46 -5.83 8.52
C VAL A 108 -4.71 -5.21 7.34
N SER A 109 -4.56 -5.97 6.25
CA SER A 109 -3.99 -5.51 5.00
C SER A 109 -4.96 -5.72 3.85
N LEU A 110 -4.96 -4.81 2.88
CA LEU A 110 -5.55 -5.08 1.56
C LEU A 110 -4.49 -5.67 0.64
N CYS A 111 -4.93 -6.59 -0.21
CA CYS A 111 -4.12 -7.22 -1.23
C CYS A 111 -4.83 -7.16 -2.57
N VAL A 112 -4.09 -6.77 -3.60
CA VAL A 112 -4.51 -6.88 -5.00
C VAL A 112 -3.41 -7.52 -5.82
N MET A 113 -3.77 -8.18 -6.91
CA MET A 113 -2.80 -8.59 -7.93
C MET A 113 -2.83 -7.57 -9.07
N LEU A 114 -1.68 -6.96 -9.35
CA LEU A 114 -1.45 -6.22 -10.57
C LEU A 114 -0.93 -7.15 -11.66
N SER A 115 -1.43 -6.95 -12.87
CA SER A 115 -0.94 -7.64 -14.06
C SER A 115 -0.79 -6.68 -15.23
N ASN A 116 -0.22 -7.18 -16.33
CA ASN A 116 0.21 -6.38 -17.48
C ASN A 116 1.34 -5.39 -17.16
N LEU A 117 2.22 -5.73 -16.22
CA LEU A 117 3.31 -4.83 -15.83
C LEU A 117 4.21 -4.42 -17.00
N GLN A 118 4.34 -5.28 -18.02
CA GLN A 118 5.09 -5.01 -19.25
C GLN A 118 4.51 -3.88 -20.10
N ARG A 119 3.27 -3.44 -19.87
CA ARG A 119 2.60 -2.39 -20.65
C ARG A 119 2.99 -0.98 -20.23
N SER A 120 3.65 -0.82 -19.09
CA SER A 120 3.99 0.50 -18.58
C SER A 120 5.49 0.72 -18.52
N SER A 121 5.93 1.85 -19.08
CA SER A 121 7.24 2.45 -18.84
C SER A 121 7.16 3.56 -17.76
N VAL A 122 6.06 3.60 -17.00
CA VAL A 122 5.68 4.68 -16.08
C VAL A 122 5.11 4.07 -14.78
N GLY A 123 5.12 4.83 -13.67
CA GLY A 123 4.64 4.35 -12.35
C GLY A 123 3.21 3.81 -12.35
N CYS A 124 2.89 2.87 -11.45
CA CYS A 124 1.60 2.15 -11.43
C CYS A 124 0.55 2.69 -10.46
N LEU A 125 0.96 3.28 -9.34
CA LEU A 125 0.07 3.73 -8.29
C LEU A 125 -0.32 5.19 -8.53
N ASP A 126 -1.62 5.44 -8.65
CA ASP A 126 -2.18 6.77 -8.87
C ASP A 126 -2.56 7.45 -7.55
N ARG A 127 -3.19 6.71 -6.62
CA ARG A 127 -3.72 7.24 -5.35
C ARG A 127 -3.75 6.17 -4.26
N ALA A 128 -3.62 6.58 -3.00
CA ALA A 128 -4.01 5.77 -1.85
C ALA A 128 -5.09 6.52 -1.07
N ASN A 129 -6.13 5.80 -0.67
CA ASN A 129 -7.25 6.36 0.10
C ASN A 129 -7.37 5.60 1.41
N LEU A 130 -7.55 6.35 2.49
CA LEU A 130 -7.79 5.77 3.80
C LEU A 130 -9.30 5.79 4.07
N SER A 131 -9.86 4.64 4.45
CA SER A 131 -11.25 4.49 4.88
C SER A 131 -11.30 3.78 6.23
N HIS A 132 -12.42 3.90 6.94
CA HIS A 132 -12.61 3.28 8.25
C HIS A 132 -13.30 1.91 8.07
N LEU A 133 -12.83 0.85 8.72
CA LEU A 133 -13.38 -0.51 8.55
C LEU A 133 -14.88 -0.64 8.90
N ASN A 134 -15.36 0.22 9.82
CA ASN A 134 -16.76 0.21 10.28
C ASN A 134 -17.68 1.19 9.53
N SER A 135 -17.27 1.76 8.38
CA SER A 135 -18.26 2.37 7.49
C SER A 135 -18.98 1.25 6.74
N GLU A 136 -19.93 0.60 7.43
CA GLU A 136 -21.02 -0.10 6.77
C GLU A 136 -21.74 0.92 5.86
N ASP A 137 -21.87 0.56 4.58
CA ASP A 137 -22.76 1.21 3.60
C ASP A 137 -24.22 1.20 4.08
#